data_AF-A0A965CAU1-F1
#
_entry.id   AF-A0A965CAU1-F1
#
_cell.length_a   1.000
_cell.length_b   1.000
_cell.length_c   1.000
_cell.angle_alpha   90.00
_cell.angle_beta   90.00
_cell.angle_gamma   90.00
#
_symmetry.space_group_name_H-M   'P 1'
#
loop_
_entity.id
_entity.type
_entity.pdbx_description
1 polymer ?
#
loop_
_entity_poly.entity_id
_entity_poly.type
_entity_poly.pdbx_seq_one_letter_code
_entity_poly.pdbx_strand_id
1 'polypeptide(L)'
;MRGVGQVLTERPAMQAASGVTSAIGSSLAEQAGAGPVGQAAAGLAGAIIPTAGPLGEASLRQLGRARATQEEIRRNIESFAAAGTTPSAGQATGSGVIQGLETTIGRLPGSVSMMREKAVSQQAEIGAKTKQIAEELSRVKEPTIAGAGIQKGVEDVFLPRARSVESGLYNNLDTVIPKVKPVKASNTYSALEQLSRPIEGAPALSRNQLIMSQEIDALKGDLEADLLNAEGDIPFSALKGLRSKIGEKLSSVQLMSTVSQGQYKKIYGALTEDLKAAAEEAGPKAVNAFNRANKYTRALHSRMEKLQSFINKNEPEKIFRSAFEGSDIGATRLRAVMQSIPEPEQKAVASSFISRMGRALPGQQDEAGDVFSTERFLTNWNRLSPEAKTTLFGRFGGKYLRDMQKIAETAAKIREGSRVLANPSGTAVGGTQTMTYLATAGSLGAGKYGIVTGIATVALGGNALGRAFINPKFVSWLARNSEIPTSAIPAAISNLTAIARNEKDEDLAEIAAQLKKEEIAKRISR
;
A
#
# COMPACT_ATOMS: atom_id res chain seq x y z
N MET A 1 -41.15 -32.90 49.27
CA MET A 1 -40.22 -32.06 48.49
C MET A 1 -38.80 -32.33 49.01
N ARG A 2 -37.93 -32.92 48.18
CA ARG A 2 -36.47 -33.05 48.42
C ARG A 2 -35.86 -31.67 48.17
N GLY A 3 -34.88 -31.13 48.89
CA GLY A 3 -34.00 -31.61 49.95
C GLY A 3 -32.74 -30.76 49.85
N VAL A 4 -32.33 -30.03 50.89
CA VAL A 4 -31.02 -29.37 50.96
C VAL A 4 -30.62 -29.28 52.43
N GLY A 5 -29.70 -30.15 52.83
CA GLY A 5 -29.19 -30.23 54.19
C GLY A 5 -28.18 -31.36 54.29
N GLN A 6 -27.04 -31.21 53.60
CA GLN A 6 -25.74 -31.85 53.88
C GLN A 6 -24.78 -31.53 52.74
N VAL A 7 -23.81 -30.66 53.00
CA VAL A 7 -22.36 -30.78 52.75
C VAL A 7 -21.77 -29.42 53.13
N LEU A 8 -21.62 -29.21 54.44
CA LEU A 8 -20.79 -28.15 55.03
C LEU A 8 -19.60 -28.83 55.69
N THR A 9 -18.64 -29.24 54.87
CA THR A 9 -17.24 -29.49 55.26
C THR A 9 -16.46 -29.55 53.97
N GLU A 10 -15.97 -28.40 53.51
CA GLU A 10 -14.70 -28.25 52.80
C GLU A 10 -14.45 -26.76 52.53
N ARG A 11 -13.30 -26.28 53.04
CA ARG A 11 -12.58 -25.03 52.71
C ARG A 11 -12.92 -23.75 53.50
N PRO A 12 -12.26 -23.51 54.65
CA PRO A 12 -12.16 -22.18 55.27
C PRO A 12 -11.10 -21.32 54.56
N ALA A 13 -11.36 -20.94 53.29
CA ALA A 13 -10.39 -20.16 52.51
C ALA A 13 -11.03 -19.17 51.51
N MET A 14 -12.18 -18.57 51.85
CA MET A 14 -12.81 -17.56 50.98
C MET A 14 -13.35 -16.31 51.72
N GLN A 15 -12.78 -15.96 52.88
CA GLN A 15 -13.12 -14.70 53.57
C GLN A 15 -11.91 -13.95 54.15
N ALA A 16 -10.72 -14.13 53.57
CA ALA A 16 -9.52 -13.35 53.93
C ALA A 16 -8.67 -13.03 52.69
N ALA A 17 -9.20 -12.21 51.77
CA ALA A 17 -8.46 -11.73 50.60
C ALA A 17 -8.94 -10.34 50.15
N SER A 18 -9.09 -9.40 51.08
CA SER A 18 -9.36 -7.98 50.76
C SER A 18 -8.50 -6.98 51.53
N GLY A 19 -7.45 -7.44 52.20
CA GLY A 19 -6.44 -6.58 52.80
C GLY A 19 -5.07 -7.23 52.66
N VAL A 20 -4.06 -6.42 52.41
CA VAL A 20 -2.65 -6.80 52.17
C VAL A 20 -2.31 -7.05 50.68
N THR A 21 -2.15 -5.98 49.91
CA THR A 21 -1.32 -6.01 48.68
C THR A 21 -0.74 -4.64 48.27
N SER A 22 -0.48 -3.73 49.21
CA SER A 22 0.07 -2.39 48.89
C SER A 22 1.17 -1.86 49.82
N ALA A 23 1.75 -2.67 50.72
CA ALA A 23 2.67 -2.16 51.75
C ALA A 23 4.17 -2.39 51.50
N ILE A 24 4.59 -3.06 50.42
CA ILE A 24 6.00 -3.46 50.24
C ILE A 24 6.78 -2.49 49.32
N GLY A 25 6.10 -1.75 48.43
CA GLY A 25 6.76 -0.84 47.48
C GLY A 25 7.03 0.59 47.99
N SER A 26 6.17 1.12 48.86
CA SER A 26 6.27 2.49 49.36
C SER A 26 7.38 2.67 50.40
N SER A 27 7.61 1.67 51.26
CA SER A 27 8.61 1.75 52.33
C SER A 27 10.06 1.71 51.83
N LEU A 28 10.33 1.02 50.71
CA LEU A 28 11.66 1.00 50.07
C LEU A 28 11.97 2.31 49.33
N ALA A 29 10.95 2.97 48.75
CA ALA A 29 11.11 4.24 48.07
C ALA A 29 11.33 5.40 49.05
N GLU A 30 10.68 5.34 50.22
CA GLU A 30 10.80 6.32 51.29
C GLU A 30 12.16 6.20 52.02
N GLN A 31 12.67 4.98 52.22
CA GLN A 31 14.01 4.74 52.80
C GLN A 31 15.17 5.13 51.85
N ALA A 32 14.94 5.18 50.54
CA ALA A 32 15.93 5.59 49.54
C ALA A 32 15.92 7.09 49.22
N GLY A 33 15.09 7.90 49.91
CA GLY A 33 14.99 9.34 49.70
C GLY A 33 14.38 9.74 48.36
N ALA A 34 13.60 8.86 47.74
CA ALA A 34 13.03 9.10 46.42
C ALA A 34 11.82 10.04 46.52
N GLY A 35 11.91 11.22 45.90
CA GLY A 35 10.80 12.16 45.80
C GLY A 35 9.59 11.61 45.03
N PRO A 36 8.52 12.40 44.84
CA PRO A 36 7.25 11.94 44.25
C PRO A 36 7.37 11.23 42.89
N VAL A 37 8.41 11.58 42.12
CA VAL A 37 8.75 10.95 40.82
C VAL A 37 9.33 9.53 40.99
N GLY A 38 10.11 9.27 42.04
CA GLY A 38 10.65 7.94 42.32
C GLY A 38 9.62 6.97 42.91
N GLN A 39 8.57 7.49 43.56
CA GLN A 39 7.43 6.69 44.02
C GLN A 39 6.58 6.18 42.84
N ALA A 40 6.46 6.96 41.76
CA ALA A 40 5.81 6.52 40.52
C ALA A 40 6.57 5.38 39.82
N ALA A 41 7.90 5.34 39.94
CA ALA A 41 8.74 4.24 39.46
C ALA A 41 8.66 2.99 40.37
N ALA A 42 8.57 3.18 41.70
CA ALA A 42 8.43 2.09 42.67
C ALA A 42 7.05 1.40 42.60
N GLY A 43 5.99 2.15 42.27
CA GLY A 43 4.65 1.59 42.00
C GLY A 43 4.59 0.65 40.80
N LEU A 44 5.59 0.66 39.92
CA LEU A 44 5.72 -0.23 38.77
C LEU A 44 6.41 -1.56 39.11
N ALA A 45 7.13 -1.63 40.23
CA ALA A 45 7.88 -2.83 40.64
C ALA A 45 6.99 -3.99 41.13
N GLY A 46 5.71 -3.75 41.40
CA GLY A 46 4.77 -4.76 41.90
C GLY A 46 4.04 -5.60 40.84
N ALA A 47 4.29 -5.40 39.54
CA ALA A 47 3.42 -5.93 38.48
C ALA A 47 3.84 -7.29 37.88
N ILE A 48 4.64 -8.11 38.57
CA ILE A 48 4.92 -9.49 38.15
C ILE A 48 4.86 -10.42 39.37
N ILE A 49 3.66 -10.88 39.74
CA ILE A 49 3.54 -12.19 40.39
C ILE A 49 3.53 -13.21 39.24
N PRO A 50 4.45 -14.19 39.18
CA PRO A 50 4.31 -15.33 38.30
C PRO A 50 3.14 -16.17 38.82
N THR A 51 1.91 -15.77 38.50
CA THR A 51 0.76 -16.64 38.72
C THR A 51 0.89 -17.77 37.72
N ALA A 52 1.25 -18.96 38.19
CA ALA A 52 1.14 -20.20 37.44
C ALA A 52 -0.32 -20.40 37.02
N GLY A 53 -0.68 -19.86 35.86
CA GLY A 53 -2.00 -19.92 35.26
C GLY A 53 -1.87 -19.74 33.75
N PRO A 54 -2.82 -20.25 32.95
CA PRO A 54 -2.64 -20.48 31.52
C PRO A 54 -2.79 -19.18 30.71
N LEU A 55 -1.96 -18.19 30.98
CA LEU A 55 -1.69 -17.09 30.06
C LEU A 55 -0.70 -17.61 29.03
N GLY A 56 -1.22 -18.01 27.87
CA GLY A 56 -0.50 -18.74 26.84
C GLY A 56 0.81 -18.08 26.38
N GLU A 57 1.74 -18.93 25.94
CA GLU A 57 3.10 -18.62 25.46
C GLU A 57 3.21 -17.44 24.48
N ALA A 58 2.11 -17.03 23.83
CA ALA A 58 2.07 -15.89 22.92
C ALA A 58 2.34 -14.52 23.60
N SER A 59 1.99 -14.37 24.89
CA SER A 59 2.15 -13.11 25.64
C SER A 59 3.60 -12.87 26.09
N LEU A 60 4.31 -13.94 26.47
CA LEU A 60 5.73 -13.90 26.85
C LEU A 60 6.65 -13.68 25.63
N ARG A 61 6.26 -14.14 24.43
CA ARG A 61 7.02 -13.91 23.18
C ARG A 61 7.05 -12.44 22.73
N GLN A 62 6.05 -11.63 23.11
CA GLN A 62 6.06 -10.18 22.80
C GLN A 62 7.01 -9.37 23.70
N LEU A 63 7.18 -9.78 24.95
CA LEU A 63 8.16 -9.19 25.88
C LEU A 63 9.61 -9.65 25.58
N GLY A 64 9.76 -10.81 24.94
CA GLY A 64 11.04 -11.42 24.59
C GLY A 64 11.51 -11.19 23.15
N ARG A 65 11.08 -10.11 22.46
CA ARG A 65 11.70 -9.76 21.18
C ARG A 65 13.19 -9.52 21.40
N ALA A 66 14.00 -10.36 20.75
CA ALA A 66 15.45 -10.30 20.79
C ALA A 66 15.95 -8.88 20.49
N ARG A 67 16.93 -8.46 21.29
CA ARG A 67 17.78 -7.27 21.14
C ARG A 67 17.95 -6.88 19.67
N ALA A 68 17.59 -5.65 19.30
CA ALA A 68 18.00 -5.11 18.01
C ALA A 68 19.52 -4.94 18.04
N THR A 69 20.19 -5.64 17.13
CA THR A 69 21.63 -5.53 16.91
C THR A 69 22.02 -4.09 16.54
N GLN A 70 23.27 -3.70 16.80
CA GLN A 70 23.79 -2.38 16.39
C GLN A 70 23.51 -2.07 14.90
N GLU A 71 23.52 -3.09 14.04
CA GLU A 71 23.20 -2.97 12.62
C GLU A 71 21.71 -2.74 12.35
N GLU A 72 20.79 -3.36 13.11
CA GLU A 72 19.36 -3.05 13.03
C GLU A 72 19.06 -1.63 13.48
N ILE A 73 19.73 -1.16 14.53
CA ILE A 73 19.54 0.20 15.04
C ILE A 73 20.04 1.23 14.01
N ARG A 74 21.22 1.02 13.42
CA ARG A 74 21.75 1.87 12.34
C ARG A 74 20.79 1.91 11.15
N ARG A 75 20.30 0.76 10.72
CA ARG A 75 19.29 0.64 9.65
C ARG A 75 18.00 1.38 9.99
N ASN A 76 17.56 1.35 11.25
CA ASN A 76 16.38 2.10 11.70
C ASN A 76 16.60 3.60 11.57
N ILE A 77 17.70 4.13 12.10
CA ILE A 77 18.03 5.56 11.99
C ILE A 77 18.12 6.00 10.52
N GLU A 78 18.76 5.21 9.67
CA GLU A 78 18.87 5.49 8.23
C GLU A 78 17.51 5.42 7.51
N SER A 79 16.61 4.53 7.93
CA SER A 79 15.25 4.44 7.36
C SER A 79 14.47 5.73 7.64
N PHE A 80 14.49 6.20 8.90
CA PHE A 80 13.83 7.44 9.30
C PHE A 80 14.42 8.64 8.57
N ALA A 81 15.76 8.73 8.50
CA ALA A 81 16.45 9.80 7.77
C ALA A 81 16.08 9.82 6.28
N ALA A 82 16.01 8.65 5.64
CA ALA A 82 15.58 8.53 4.25
C ALA A 82 14.10 8.90 4.03
N ALA A 83 13.25 8.66 5.03
CA ALA A 83 11.86 9.10 5.06
C ALA A 83 11.71 10.60 5.40
N GLY A 84 12.81 11.31 5.64
CA GLY A 84 12.83 12.75 5.92
C GLY A 84 12.62 13.13 7.39
N THR A 85 12.74 12.18 8.31
CA THR A 85 12.48 12.41 9.73
C THR A 85 13.54 11.77 10.64
N THR A 86 13.40 11.91 11.97
CA THR A 86 14.31 11.33 12.97
C THR A 86 13.53 10.46 13.96
N PRO A 87 14.05 9.28 14.35
CA PRO A 87 13.34 8.37 15.25
C PRO A 87 13.41 8.83 16.72
N SER A 88 12.45 8.39 17.54
CA SER A 88 12.63 8.35 19.00
C SER A 88 13.60 7.23 19.41
N ALA A 89 14.02 7.20 20.67
CA ALA A 89 14.87 6.15 21.20
C ALA A 89 14.22 4.75 21.04
N GLY A 90 12.93 4.64 21.30
CA GLY A 90 12.16 3.39 21.18
C GLY A 90 11.98 2.94 19.73
N GLN A 91 11.84 3.90 18.80
CA GLN A 91 11.76 3.62 17.36
C GLN A 91 13.13 3.24 16.76
N ALA A 92 14.21 3.88 17.22
CA ALA A 92 15.56 3.58 16.76
C ALA A 92 16.02 2.21 17.26
N THR A 93 15.84 1.95 18.55
CA THR A 93 16.31 0.71 19.18
C THR A 93 15.38 -0.48 18.94
N GLY A 94 14.12 -0.27 18.55
CA GLY A 94 13.12 -1.34 18.40
C GLY A 94 12.84 -2.10 19.70
N SER A 95 13.33 -1.61 20.84
CA SER A 95 13.25 -2.28 22.13
C SER A 95 11.90 -2.02 22.81
N GLY A 96 11.16 -3.09 23.11
CA GLY A 96 9.90 -2.98 23.85
C GLY A 96 10.07 -2.34 25.23
N VAL A 97 11.25 -2.48 25.86
CA VAL A 97 11.57 -1.84 27.15
C VAL A 97 11.70 -0.33 26.99
N ILE A 98 12.42 0.13 25.96
CA ILE A 98 12.58 1.57 25.70
C ILE A 98 11.24 2.18 25.27
N GLN A 99 10.44 1.47 24.47
CA GLN A 99 9.10 1.92 24.09
C GLN A 99 8.16 2.01 25.30
N GLY A 100 8.23 1.06 26.25
CA GLY A 100 7.47 1.13 27.50
C GLY A 100 7.88 2.31 28.39
N LEU A 101 9.18 2.63 28.42
CA LEU A 101 9.69 3.83 29.08
C LEU A 101 9.19 5.11 28.40
N GLU A 102 9.21 5.18 27.06
CA GLU A 102 8.62 6.28 26.29
C GLU A 102 7.13 6.46 26.56
N THR A 103 6.37 5.37 26.73
CA THR A 103 4.96 5.44 27.14
C THR A 103 4.79 6.04 28.52
N THR A 104 5.67 5.69 29.46
CA THR A 104 5.65 6.26 30.81
C THR A 104 6.01 7.74 30.77
N ILE A 105 7.09 8.11 30.05
CA ILE A 105 7.50 9.50 29.82
C ILE A 105 6.37 10.29 29.16
N GLY A 106 5.70 9.73 28.17
CA GLY A 106 4.58 10.36 27.45
C GLY A 106 3.35 10.64 28.31
N ARG A 107 3.29 10.14 29.56
CA ARG A 107 2.21 10.41 30.53
C ARG A 107 2.61 11.40 31.63
N LEU A 108 3.89 11.77 31.74
CA LEU A 108 4.35 12.69 32.78
C LEU A 108 4.02 14.16 32.43
N PRO A 109 3.69 14.99 33.43
CA PRO A 109 3.57 16.44 33.23
C PRO A 109 4.85 17.02 32.60
N GLY A 110 4.70 17.83 31.56
CA GLY A 110 5.81 18.49 30.86
C GLY A 110 6.44 17.72 29.70
N SER A 111 6.19 16.41 29.54
CA SER A 111 6.67 15.60 28.40
C SER A 111 5.57 15.14 27.45
N VAL A 112 4.30 15.14 27.90
CA VAL A 112 3.13 14.82 27.06
C VAL A 112 3.09 15.68 25.79
N SER A 113 3.28 17.00 25.92
CA SER A 113 3.27 17.94 24.80
C SER A 113 4.40 17.63 23.81
N MET A 114 5.61 17.40 24.31
CA MET A 114 6.80 17.15 23.49
C MET A 114 6.72 15.85 22.70
N MET A 115 6.30 14.75 23.35
CA MET A 115 6.16 13.45 22.69
C MET A 115 5.05 13.49 21.64
N ARG A 116 3.94 14.21 21.92
CA ARG A 116 2.86 14.42 20.96
C ARG A 116 3.31 15.28 19.79
N GLU A 117 4.01 16.38 20.06
CA GLU A 117 4.59 17.25 19.04
C GLU A 117 5.56 16.48 18.15
N LYS A 118 6.43 15.64 18.72
CA LYS A 118 7.32 14.77 17.95
C LYS A 118 6.56 13.83 17.03
N ALA A 119 5.49 13.19 17.52
CA ALA A 119 4.68 12.30 16.68
C ALA A 119 4.00 13.05 15.53
N VAL A 120 3.50 14.26 15.78
CA VAL A 120 2.89 15.13 14.76
C VAL A 120 3.96 15.61 13.76
N SER A 121 5.13 16.03 14.22
CA SER A 121 6.23 16.49 13.36
C SER A 121 6.73 15.37 12.45
N GLN A 122 6.93 14.16 12.99
CA GLN A 122 7.33 12.98 12.20
C GLN A 122 6.34 12.70 11.07
N GLN A 123 5.04 12.76 11.38
CA GLN A 123 3.99 12.55 10.38
C GLN A 123 4.00 13.63 9.29
N ALA A 124 4.19 14.90 9.67
CA ALA A 124 4.29 16.01 8.74
C ALA A 124 5.55 15.94 7.87
N GLU A 125 6.71 15.62 8.45
CA GLU A 125 8.00 15.44 7.78
C GLU A 125 7.95 14.32 6.74
N ILE A 126 7.38 13.16 7.10
CA ILE A 126 7.16 12.04 6.16
C ILE A 126 6.17 12.44 5.06
N GLY A 127 5.12 13.18 5.40
CA GLY A 127 4.17 13.72 4.43
C GLY A 127 4.84 14.65 3.42
N ALA A 128 5.68 15.57 3.89
CA ALA A 128 6.46 16.47 3.05
C ALA A 128 7.42 15.69 2.13
N LYS A 129 8.09 14.65 2.64
CA LYS A 129 8.94 13.79 1.81
C LYS A 129 8.14 13.04 0.74
N THR A 130 6.98 12.52 1.10
CA THR A 130 6.08 11.83 0.17
C THR A 130 5.57 12.78 -0.92
N LYS A 131 5.24 14.02 -0.56
CA LYS A 131 4.85 15.10 -1.47
C LYS A 131 5.98 15.49 -2.42
N GLN A 132 7.21 15.61 -1.92
CA GLN A 132 8.39 15.85 -2.75
C GLN A 132 8.55 14.77 -3.82
N ILE A 133 8.44 13.50 -3.44
CA ILE A 133 8.54 12.37 -4.39
C ILE A 133 7.43 12.43 -5.44
N ALA A 134 6.20 12.79 -5.05
CA ALA A 134 5.10 12.96 -5.99
C ALA A 134 5.38 14.10 -6.99
N GLU A 135 5.87 15.24 -6.50
CA GLU A 135 6.19 16.42 -7.31
C GLU A 135 7.37 16.19 -8.27
N GLU A 136 8.35 15.38 -7.88
CA GLU A 136 9.45 14.91 -8.75
C GLU A 136 8.92 14.09 -9.95
N LEU A 137 7.84 13.32 -9.76
CA LEU A 137 7.20 12.58 -10.84
C LEU A 137 6.34 13.50 -11.72
N SER A 138 5.40 14.23 -11.11
CA SER A 138 4.49 15.12 -11.83
C SER A 138 3.85 16.12 -10.88
N ARG A 139 3.58 17.34 -11.40
CA ARG A 139 2.81 18.37 -10.70
C ARG A 139 1.31 18.03 -10.58
N VAL A 140 0.83 17.02 -11.30
CA VAL A 140 -0.57 16.58 -11.29
C VAL A 140 -0.85 15.71 -10.06
N LYS A 141 -1.63 16.26 -9.12
CA LYS A 141 -2.03 15.60 -7.87
C LYS A 141 -3.48 15.13 -7.87
N GLU A 142 -4.32 15.78 -8.68
CA GLU A 142 -5.76 15.55 -8.68
C GLU A 142 -6.16 14.34 -9.54
N PRO A 143 -6.89 13.36 -8.97
CA PRO A 143 -7.41 12.22 -9.71
C PRO A 143 -8.29 12.56 -10.90
N THR A 144 -9.00 13.67 -10.86
CA THR A 144 -9.81 14.12 -12.00
C THR A 144 -8.92 14.45 -13.20
N ILE A 145 -7.79 15.12 -12.96
CA ILE A 145 -6.82 15.47 -14.01
C ILE A 145 -6.09 14.21 -14.48
N ALA A 146 -5.62 13.36 -13.55
CA ALA A 146 -4.96 12.10 -13.91
C ALA A 146 -5.90 11.14 -14.66
N GLY A 147 -7.17 11.08 -14.29
CA GLY A 147 -8.21 10.30 -14.97
C GLY A 147 -8.52 10.81 -16.36
N ALA A 148 -8.60 12.13 -16.55
CA ALA A 148 -8.75 12.74 -17.87
C ALA A 148 -7.51 12.49 -18.74
N GLY A 149 -6.31 12.52 -18.12
CA GLY A 149 -5.06 12.12 -18.77
C GLY A 149 -5.04 10.66 -19.19
N ILE A 150 -5.63 9.75 -18.40
CA ILE A 150 -5.79 8.34 -18.80
C ILE A 150 -6.67 8.25 -20.05
N GLN A 151 -7.84 8.91 -20.03
CA GLN A 151 -8.76 8.89 -21.16
C GLN A 151 -8.11 9.43 -22.43
N LYS A 152 -7.56 10.65 -22.39
CA LYS A 152 -6.87 11.29 -23.51
C LYS A 152 -5.66 10.48 -23.97
N GLY A 153 -4.87 9.95 -23.05
CA GLY A 153 -3.71 9.12 -23.38
C GLY A 153 -4.09 7.88 -24.19
N VAL A 154 -5.23 7.26 -23.87
CA VAL A 154 -5.73 6.11 -24.63
C VAL A 154 -6.34 6.54 -25.97
N GLU A 155 -7.22 7.54 -25.96
CA GLU A 155 -7.98 8.01 -27.14
C GLU A 155 -7.10 8.72 -28.18
N ASP A 156 -6.23 9.63 -27.73
CA ASP A 156 -5.48 10.52 -28.61
C ASP A 156 -4.09 9.99 -28.97
N VAL A 157 -3.52 9.08 -28.16
CA VAL A 157 -2.14 8.61 -28.37
C VAL A 157 -2.07 7.12 -28.64
N PHE A 158 -2.59 6.28 -27.75
CA PHE A 158 -2.46 4.83 -27.91
C PHE A 158 -3.28 4.31 -29.09
N LEU A 159 -4.55 4.69 -29.21
CA LEU A 159 -5.44 4.22 -30.26
C LEU A 159 -4.94 4.59 -31.67
N PRO A 160 -4.58 5.86 -31.97
CA PRO A 160 -4.07 6.24 -33.28
C PRO A 160 -2.75 5.54 -33.61
N ARG A 161 -1.84 5.41 -32.63
CA ARG A 161 -0.57 4.69 -32.82
C ARG A 161 -0.81 3.21 -33.11
N ALA A 162 -1.71 2.57 -32.38
CA ALA A 162 -2.02 1.17 -32.57
C ALA A 162 -2.66 0.90 -33.94
N ARG A 163 -3.61 1.75 -34.36
CA ARG A 163 -4.23 1.70 -35.70
C ARG A 163 -3.22 1.94 -36.81
N SER A 164 -2.23 2.81 -36.60
CA SER A 164 -1.15 3.03 -37.56
C SER A 164 -0.29 1.76 -37.74
N VAL A 165 0.07 1.08 -36.65
CA VAL A 165 0.80 -0.20 -36.71
C VAL A 165 -0.03 -1.29 -37.39
N GLU A 166 -1.31 -1.41 -37.02
CA GLU A 166 -2.25 -2.33 -37.67
C GLU A 166 -2.33 -2.09 -39.19
N SER A 167 -2.53 -0.83 -39.59
CA SER A 167 -2.59 -0.42 -40.99
C SER A 167 -1.30 -0.77 -41.72
N GLY A 168 -0.13 -0.54 -41.09
CA GLY A 168 1.16 -0.91 -41.66
C GLY A 168 1.31 -2.43 -41.88
N LEU A 169 0.81 -3.26 -40.96
CA LEU A 169 0.82 -4.72 -41.09
C LEU A 169 -0.08 -5.20 -42.24
N TYR A 170 -1.25 -4.58 -42.42
CA TYR A 170 -2.15 -4.89 -43.54
C TYR A 170 -1.68 -4.29 -44.87
N ASN A 171 -0.98 -3.16 -44.87
CA ASN A 171 -0.34 -2.62 -46.08
C ASN A 171 0.77 -3.54 -46.56
N ASN A 172 1.52 -4.17 -45.65
CA ASN A 172 2.49 -5.21 -46.02
C ASN A 172 1.79 -6.42 -46.67
N LEU A 173 0.60 -6.81 -46.19
CA LEU A 173 -0.18 -7.88 -46.81
C LEU A 173 -0.55 -7.56 -48.26
N ASP A 174 -0.84 -6.30 -48.58
CA ASP A 174 -1.13 -5.84 -49.95
C ASP A 174 0.09 -5.92 -50.89
N THR A 175 1.32 -6.02 -50.36
CA THR A 175 2.52 -6.21 -51.19
C THR A 175 2.70 -7.65 -51.65
N VAL A 176 2.09 -8.61 -50.95
CA VAL A 176 2.21 -10.05 -51.21
C VAL A 176 0.93 -10.67 -51.75
N ILE A 177 -0.22 -10.00 -51.61
CA ILE A 177 -1.49 -10.39 -52.23
C ILE A 177 -1.97 -9.25 -53.14
N PRO A 178 -2.17 -9.49 -54.45
CA PRO A 178 -2.71 -8.48 -55.35
C PRO A 178 -4.08 -7.96 -54.88
N LYS A 179 -4.30 -6.65 -54.93
CA LYS A 179 -5.56 -6.02 -54.47
C LYS A 179 -6.82 -6.51 -55.18
N VAL A 180 -6.67 -6.84 -56.47
CA VAL A 180 -7.72 -7.35 -57.35
C VAL A 180 -7.84 -8.88 -57.32
N LYS A 181 -7.05 -9.56 -56.47
CA LYS A 181 -7.11 -11.02 -56.37
C LYS A 181 -8.56 -11.43 -56.02
N PRO A 182 -9.19 -12.31 -56.81
CA PRO A 182 -10.52 -12.82 -56.51
C PRO A 182 -10.50 -13.66 -55.22
N VAL A 183 -11.50 -13.46 -54.37
CA VAL A 183 -11.67 -14.18 -53.10
C VAL A 183 -13.10 -14.66 -52.98
N LYS A 184 -13.27 -15.96 -52.71
CA LYS A 184 -14.56 -16.54 -52.38
C LYS A 184 -14.97 -16.12 -50.97
N ALA A 185 -16.03 -15.32 -50.85
CA ALA A 185 -16.56 -14.86 -49.56
C ALA A 185 -17.52 -15.89 -48.93
N SER A 186 -17.21 -17.19 -49.05
CA SER A 186 -18.15 -18.28 -48.72
C SER A 186 -18.42 -18.37 -47.22
N ASN A 187 -17.42 -18.16 -46.37
CA ASN A 187 -17.62 -18.16 -44.92
C ASN A 187 -18.43 -16.92 -44.51
N THR A 188 -18.11 -15.75 -45.07
CA THR A 188 -18.83 -14.49 -44.79
C THR A 188 -20.29 -14.59 -45.18
N TYR A 189 -20.57 -15.07 -46.39
CA TYR A 189 -21.93 -15.30 -46.86
C TYR A 189 -22.69 -16.26 -45.95
N SER A 190 -22.09 -17.41 -45.61
CA SER A 190 -22.70 -18.39 -44.70
C SER A 190 -22.98 -17.80 -43.31
N ALA A 191 -22.09 -16.95 -42.80
CA ALA A 191 -22.28 -16.29 -41.51
C ALA A 191 -23.42 -15.27 -41.55
N LEU A 192 -23.50 -14.46 -42.61
CA LEU A 192 -24.61 -13.52 -42.81
C LEU A 192 -25.93 -14.28 -43.00
N GLU A 193 -25.93 -15.37 -43.78
CA GLU A 193 -27.10 -16.22 -43.96
C GLU A 193 -27.62 -16.78 -42.64
N GLN A 194 -26.74 -17.35 -41.81
CA GLN A 194 -27.09 -17.86 -40.49
C GLN A 194 -27.63 -16.77 -39.55
N LEU A 195 -27.10 -15.55 -39.64
CA LEU A 195 -27.56 -14.42 -38.83
C LEU A 195 -28.87 -13.81 -39.35
N SER A 196 -29.16 -13.98 -40.64
CA SER A 196 -30.40 -13.55 -41.31
C SER A 196 -31.49 -14.64 -41.35
N ARG A 197 -31.23 -15.84 -40.81
CA ARG A 197 -32.16 -16.97 -40.97
C ARG A 197 -33.41 -16.74 -40.11
N PRO A 198 -34.61 -16.74 -40.70
CA PRO A 198 -35.84 -16.62 -39.92
C PRO A 198 -36.07 -17.88 -39.07
N ILE A 199 -36.77 -17.71 -37.95
CA ILE A 199 -37.27 -18.81 -37.13
C ILE A 199 -38.33 -19.56 -37.92
N GLU A 200 -38.05 -20.84 -38.21
CA GLU A 200 -39.00 -21.72 -38.89
C GLU A 200 -40.30 -21.85 -38.07
N GLY A 201 -41.44 -21.71 -38.74
CA GLY A 201 -42.76 -21.76 -38.10
C GLY A 201 -43.17 -20.51 -37.30
N ALA A 202 -42.31 -19.50 -37.16
CA ALA A 202 -42.62 -18.28 -36.41
C ALA A 202 -42.23 -16.97 -37.15
N PRO A 203 -42.80 -16.69 -38.34
CA PRO A 203 -42.40 -15.57 -39.19
C PRO A 203 -42.60 -14.19 -38.53
N ALA A 204 -43.56 -14.05 -37.62
CA ALA A 204 -43.77 -12.81 -36.87
C ALA A 204 -42.65 -12.54 -35.85
N LEU A 205 -42.13 -13.59 -35.19
CA LEU A 205 -41.00 -13.48 -34.26
C LEU A 205 -39.70 -13.17 -35.02
N SER A 206 -39.51 -13.76 -36.20
CA SER A 206 -38.36 -13.49 -37.07
C SER A 206 -38.25 -12.02 -37.46
N ARG A 207 -39.37 -11.29 -37.59
CA ARG A 207 -39.38 -9.86 -37.91
C ARG A 207 -39.03 -8.95 -36.72
N ASN A 208 -38.83 -9.51 -35.52
CA ASN A 208 -38.47 -8.73 -34.36
C ASN A 208 -37.02 -8.23 -34.46
N GLN A 209 -36.82 -6.92 -34.30
CA GLN A 209 -35.50 -6.27 -34.36
C GLN A 209 -34.51 -6.77 -33.29
N LEU A 210 -35.00 -7.44 -32.24
CA LEU A 210 -34.17 -8.12 -31.22
C LEU A 210 -33.56 -9.44 -31.74
N ILE A 211 -34.13 -10.01 -32.80
CA ILE A 211 -33.78 -11.33 -33.33
C ILE A 211 -33.07 -11.18 -34.69
N MET A 212 -33.64 -10.40 -35.60
CA MET A 212 -33.03 -10.07 -36.90
C MET A 212 -32.68 -8.59 -36.96
N SER A 213 -31.45 -8.29 -37.39
CA SER A 213 -31.02 -6.92 -37.65
C SER A 213 -31.21 -6.60 -39.12
N GLN A 214 -31.99 -5.54 -39.41
CA GLN A 214 -32.14 -4.99 -40.76
C GLN A 214 -30.79 -4.62 -41.38
N GLU A 215 -29.80 -4.24 -40.57
CA GLU A 215 -28.45 -3.93 -41.06
C GLU A 215 -27.72 -5.18 -41.57
N ILE A 216 -27.93 -6.34 -40.92
CA ILE A 216 -27.32 -7.61 -41.35
C ILE A 216 -27.98 -8.11 -42.62
N ASP A 217 -29.31 -8.00 -42.71
CA ASP A 217 -30.05 -8.38 -43.92
C ASP A 217 -29.66 -7.51 -45.12
N ALA A 218 -29.55 -6.19 -44.91
CA ALA A 218 -29.07 -5.26 -45.93
C ALA A 218 -27.63 -5.61 -46.36
N LEU A 219 -26.73 -5.84 -45.40
CA LEU A 219 -25.34 -6.21 -45.69
C LEU A 219 -25.25 -7.54 -46.46
N LYS A 220 -26.12 -8.51 -46.17
CA LYS A 220 -26.22 -9.76 -46.92
C LYS A 220 -26.66 -9.49 -48.36
N GLY A 221 -27.72 -8.71 -48.56
CA GLY A 221 -28.20 -8.35 -49.90
C GLY A 221 -27.17 -7.58 -50.72
N ASP A 222 -26.46 -6.65 -50.10
CA ASP A 222 -25.37 -5.91 -50.74
C ASP A 222 -24.22 -6.85 -51.15
N LEU A 223 -23.85 -7.80 -50.28
CA LEU A 223 -22.83 -8.81 -50.57
C LEU A 223 -23.26 -9.74 -51.72
N GLU A 224 -24.52 -10.18 -51.74
CA GLU A 224 -25.08 -10.98 -52.83
C GLU A 224 -25.02 -10.25 -54.16
N ALA A 225 -25.40 -8.97 -54.17
CA ALA A 225 -25.32 -8.14 -55.37
C ALA A 225 -23.89 -8.01 -55.88
N ASP A 226 -22.92 -7.77 -55.00
CA ASP A 226 -21.50 -7.68 -55.37
C ASP A 226 -20.96 -9.02 -55.89
N LEU A 227 -21.36 -10.16 -55.31
CA LEU A 227 -20.98 -11.50 -55.77
C LEU A 227 -21.53 -11.81 -57.17
N LEU A 228 -22.78 -11.41 -57.46
CA LEU A 228 -23.39 -11.60 -58.78
C LEU A 228 -22.66 -10.81 -59.87
N ASN A 229 -22.17 -9.62 -59.55
CA ASN A 229 -21.45 -8.76 -60.50
C ASN A 229 -20.02 -9.23 -60.80
N ALA A 230 -19.46 -10.16 -60.02
CA ALA A 230 -18.06 -10.54 -60.07
C ALA A 230 -17.84 -12.06 -60.17
N GLU A 231 -18.74 -12.77 -60.87
CA GLU A 231 -18.68 -14.23 -61.09
C GLU A 231 -18.58 -15.06 -59.80
N GLY A 232 -19.07 -14.52 -58.68
CA GLY A 232 -19.05 -15.17 -57.36
C GLY A 232 -17.81 -14.89 -56.51
N ASP A 233 -16.90 -14.02 -56.96
CA ASP A 233 -15.69 -13.64 -56.21
C ASP A 233 -15.70 -12.15 -55.84
N ILE A 234 -14.98 -11.78 -54.78
CA ILE A 234 -14.82 -10.38 -54.36
C ILE A 234 -13.34 -10.02 -54.35
N PRO A 235 -12.94 -8.81 -54.83
CA PRO A 235 -11.57 -8.37 -54.72
C PRO A 235 -11.07 -8.41 -53.27
N PHE A 236 -9.88 -8.99 -53.05
CA PHE A 236 -9.26 -9.10 -51.73
C PHE A 236 -9.26 -7.77 -50.94
N SER A 237 -8.98 -6.67 -51.64
CA SER A 237 -8.98 -5.33 -51.04
C SER A 237 -10.36 -4.87 -50.54
N ALA A 238 -11.44 -5.22 -51.24
CA ALA A 238 -12.81 -4.92 -50.84
C ALA A 238 -13.20 -5.72 -49.58
N LEU A 239 -12.92 -7.02 -49.56
CA LEU A 239 -13.20 -7.88 -48.41
C LEU A 239 -12.40 -7.46 -47.17
N LYS A 240 -11.12 -7.07 -47.36
CA LYS A 240 -10.29 -6.48 -46.31
C LYS A 240 -10.87 -5.15 -45.79
N GLY A 241 -11.36 -4.30 -46.69
CA GLY A 241 -12.01 -3.04 -46.35
C GLY A 241 -13.27 -3.24 -45.52
N LEU A 242 -14.13 -4.19 -45.92
CA LEU A 242 -15.33 -4.57 -45.17
C LEU A 242 -14.96 -5.08 -43.77
N ARG A 243 -13.98 -6.00 -43.67
CA ARG A 243 -13.49 -6.50 -42.38
C ARG A 243 -12.97 -5.39 -41.48
N SER A 244 -12.28 -4.40 -42.03
CA SER A 244 -11.76 -3.25 -41.28
C SER A 244 -12.90 -2.40 -40.72
N LYS A 245 -13.93 -2.08 -41.54
CA LYS A 245 -15.13 -1.35 -41.09
C LYS A 245 -15.91 -2.09 -39.99
N ILE A 246 -16.07 -3.41 -40.13
CA ILE A 246 -16.70 -4.24 -39.08
C ILE A 246 -15.84 -4.26 -37.80
N GLY A 247 -14.51 -4.32 -37.94
CA GLY A 247 -13.58 -4.22 -36.80
C GLY A 247 -13.68 -2.88 -36.07
N GLU A 248 -13.82 -1.77 -36.80
CA GLU A 248 -14.05 -0.45 -36.21
C GLU A 248 -15.37 -0.41 -35.43
N LYS A 249 -16.45 -0.99 -35.97
CA LYS A 249 -17.75 -1.11 -35.29
C LYS A 249 -17.66 -1.95 -34.01
N LEU A 250 -16.93 -3.06 -34.04
CA LEU A 250 -16.61 -3.86 -32.84
C LEU A 250 -15.89 -3.04 -31.77
N SER A 251 -14.99 -2.16 -32.19
CA SER A 251 -14.26 -1.28 -31.29
C SER A 251 -15.05 -0.04 -30.84
N SER A 252 -16.24 0.22 -31.39
CA SER A 252 -17.05 1.38 -31.02
C SER A 252 -18.07 1.02 -29.93
N VAL A 253 -18.17 1.85 -28.89
CA VAL A 253 -19.16 1.69 -27.82
C VAL A 253 -20.41 2.45 -28.22
N GLN A 254 -21.20 1.88 -29.13
CA GLN A 254 -22.52 2.41 -29.45
C GLN A 254 -23.56 1.75 -28.55
N LEU A 255 -24.20 2.54 -27.69
CA LEU A 255 -25.23 2.08 -26.74
C LEU A 255 -26.59 1.78 -27.43
N MET A 256 -26.70 2.00 -28.75
CA MET A 256 -27.94 1.91 -29.52
C MET A 256 -27.81 1.18 -30.86
N SER A 257 -26.80 0.31 -31.05
CA SER A 257 -26.76 -0.52 -32.27
C SER A 257 -27.77 -1.67 -32.16
N THR A 258 -28.59 -1.86 -33.19
CA THR A 258 -29.50 -3.01 -33.32
C THR A 258 -28.73 -4.33 -33.51
N VAL A 259 -27.50 -4.24 -34.02
CA VAL A 259 -26.56 -5.37 -34.11
C VAL A 259 -25.81 -5.54 -32.80
N SER A 260 -25.84 -6.75 -32.25
CA SER A 260 -25.07 -7.12 -31.07
C SER A 260 -23.57 -7.27 -31.39
N GLN A 261 -22.73 -7.00 -30.38
CA GLN A 261 -21.27 -7.26 -30.46
C GLN A 261 -20.95 -8.73 -30.83
N GLY A 262 -21.78 -9.67 -30.38
CA GLY A 262 -21.64 -11.09 -30.74
C GLY A 262 -21.83 -11.36 -32.23
N GLN A 263 -22.80 -10.70 -32.87
CA GLN A 263 -23.04 -10.80 -34.31
C GLN A 263 -21.88 -10.21 -35.13
N TYR A 264 -21.40 -9.01 -34.77
CA TYR A 264 -20.21 -8.45 -35.43
C TYR A 264 -18.96 -9.33 -35.24
N LYS A 265 -18.77 -9.96 -34.07
CA LYS A 265 -17.64 -10.87 -33.83
C LYS A 265 -17.71 -12.09 -34.77
N LYS A 266 -18.92 -12.62 -35.02
CA LYS A 266 -19.14 -13.72 -35.97
C LYS A 266 -18.81 -13.30 -37.41
N ILE A 267 -19.35 -12.17 -37.87
CA ILE A 267 -19.09 -11.64 -39.23
C ILE A 267 -17.59 -11.37 -39.43
N TYR A 268 -16.94 -10.72 -38.45
CA TYR A 268 -15.51 -10.45 -38.47
C TYR A 268 -14.67 -11.74 -38.52
N GLY A 269 -15.08 -12.77 -37.78
CA GLY A 269 -14.45 -14.10 -37.81
C GLY A 269 -14.53 -14.72 -39.20
N ALA A 270 -15.71 -14.73 -39.80
CA ALA A 270 -15.95 -15.27 -41.15
C ALA A 270 -15.14 -14.55 -42.23
N LEU A 271 -15.14 -13.21 -42.21
CA LEU A 271 -14.30 -12.38 -43.08
C LEU A 271 -12.80 -12.67 -42.90
N THR A 272 -12.38 -12.98 -41.67
CA THR A 272 -10.98 -13.36 -41.39
C THR A 272 -10.64 -14.70 -42.00
N GLU A 273 -11.54 -15.68 -41.99
CA GLU A 273 -11.30 -16.99 -42.62
C GLU A 273 -11.25 -16.90 -44.14
N ASP A 274 -12.12 -16.12 -44.78
CA ASP A 274 -12.08 -15.90 -46.24
C ASP A 274 -10.77 -15.22 -46.69
N LEU A 275 -10.31 -14.20 -45.96
CA LEU A 275 -9.01 -13.57 -46.22
C LEU A 275 -7.84 -14.51 -45.96
N LYS A 276 -7.97 -15.44 -45.01
CA LYS A 276 -6.95 -16.44 -44.71
C LYS A 276 -6.83 -17.44 -45.86
N ALA A 277 -7.95 -17.93 -46.40
CA ALA A 277 -7.96 -18.79 -47.58
C ALA A 277 -7.27 -18.10 -48.77
N ALA A 278 -7.59 -16.84 -49.03
CA ALA A 278 -6.93 -16.05 -50.07
C ALA A 278 -5.41 -15.90 -49.86
N ALA A 279 -4.97 -15.78 -48.60
CA ALA A 279 -3.56 -15.73 -48.23
C ALA A 279 -2.85 -17.08 -48.39
N GLU A 280 -3.52 -18.19 -48.05
CA GLU A 280 -3.01 -19.56 -48.23
C GLU A 280 -2.75 -19.86 -49.71
N GLU A 281 -3.68 -19.50 -50.58
CA GLU A 281 -3.51 -19.59 -52.03
C GLU A 281 -2.41 -18.67 -52.59
N ALA A 282 -2.15 -17.53 -51.97
CA ALA A 282 -1.09 -16.60 -52.38
C ALA A 282 0.32 -17.06 -51.90
N GLY A 283 0.37 -18.12 -51.08
CA GLY A 283 1.60 -18.79 -50.68
C GLY A 283 2.15 -18.41 -49.29
N PRO A 284 3.27 -19.03 -48.87
CA PRO A 284 3.72 -18.98 -47.47
C PRO A 284 4.04 -17.57 -46.95
N LYS A 285 4.54 -16.68 -47.81
CA LYS A 285 4.83 -15.28 -47.44
C LYS A 285 3.55 -14.52 -47.07
N ALA A 286 2.47 -14.72 -47.82
CA ALA A 286 1.17 -14.12 -47.58
C ALA A 286 0.54 -14.63 -46.28
N VAL A 287 0.59 -15.95 -46.04
CA VAL A 287 0.14 -16.56 -44.78
C VAL A 287 0.86 -15.97 -43.57
N ASN A 288 2.19 -15.83 -43.64
CA ASN A 288 2.98 -15.27 -42.54
C ASN A 288 2.63 -13.79 -42.28
N ALA A 289 2.50 -12.98 -43.33
CA ALA A 289 2.08 -11.58 -43.22
C ALA A 289 0.68 -11.46 -42.61
N PHE A 290 -0.27 -12.28 -43.08
CA PHE A 290 -1.64 -12.34 -42.58
C PHE A 290 -1.69 -12.73 -41.10
N ASN A 291 -0.99 -13.80 -40.71
CA ASN A 291 -0.94 -14.27 -39.33
C ASN A 291 -0.37 -13.21 -38.39
N ARG A 292 0.67 -12.48 -38.80
CA ARG A 292 1.24 -11.38 -38.03
C ARG A 292 0.25 -10.23 -37.83
N ALA A 293 -0.41 -9.80 -38.91
CA ALA A 293 -1.41 -8.72 -38.87
C ALA A 293 -2.61 -9.11 -37.99
N ASN A 294 -3.13 -10.33 -38.16
CA ASN A 294 -4.27 -10.83 -37.41
C ASN A 294 -3.94 -11.03 -35.92
N LYS A 295 -2.75 -11.56 -35.59
CA LYS A 295 -2.28 -11.71 -34.20
C LYS A 295 -2.22 -10.35 -33.49
N TYR A 296 -1.66 -9.34 -34.15
CA TYR A 296 -1.61 -7.97 -33.61
C TYR A 296 -3.02 -7.41 -33.37
N THR A 297 -3.90 -7.51 -34.38
CA THR A 297 -5.27 -6.99 -34.32
C THR A 297 -6.10 -7.65 -33.22
N ARG A 298 -6.01 -8.97 -33.08
CA ARG A 298 -6.68 -9.70 -31.98
C ARG A 298 -6.19 -9.23 -30.61
N ALA A 299 -4.88 -9.03 -30.45
CA ALA A 299 -4.31 -8.52 -29.21
C ALA A 299 -4.76 -7.06 -28.92
N LEU A 300 -4.84 -6.23 -29.96
CA LEU A 300 -5.36 -4.86 -29.88
C LEU A 300 -6.82 -4.84 -29.43
N HIS A 301 -7.70 -5.61 -30.08
CA HIS A 301 -9.11 -5.72 -29.70
C HIS A 301 -9.29 -6.21 -28.25
N SER A 302 -8.57 -7.25 -27.83
CA SER A 302 -8.64 -7.76 -26.45
C SER A 302 -8.18 -6.72 -25.43
N ARG A 303 -7.17 -5.90 -25.78
CA ARG A 303 -6.75 -4.78 -24.94
C ARG A 303 -7.84 -3.71 -24.89
N MET A 304 -8.40 -3.31 -26.04
CA MET A 304 -9.45 -2.30 -26.11
C MET A 304 -10.70 -2.67 -25.33
N GLU A 305 -11.15 -3.92 -25.40
CA GLU A 305 -12.30 -4.43 -24.61
C GLU A 305 -12.05 -4.26 -23.10
N LYS A 306 -10.82 -4.55 -22.65
CA LYS A 306 -10.41 -4.29 -21.26
C LYS A 306 -10.37 -2.81 -20.94
N LEU A 307 -9.85 -1.97 -21.84
CA LEU A 307 -9.75 -0.52 -21.66
C LEU A 307 -11.12 0.17 -21.60
N GLN A 308 -12.03 -0.16 -22.52
CA GLN A 308 -13.35 0.45 -22.65
C GLN A 308 -14.24 0.25 -21.45
N SER A 309 -14.13 -0.91 -20.78
CA SER A 309 -14.89 -1.20 -19.56
C SER A 309 -14.70 -0.15 -18.45
N PHE A 310 -13.63 0.64 -18.51
CA PHE A 310 -13.34 1.68 -17.52
C PHE A 310 -13.20 3.10 -18.07
N ILE A 311 -12.83 3.28 -19.34
CA ILE A 311 -12.69 4.63 -19.94
C ILE A 311 -14.04 5.25 -20.25
N ASN A 312 -15.07 4.45 -20.55
CA ASN A 312 -16.42 4.95 -20.81
C ASN A 312 -17.17 5.40 -19.54
N LYS A 313 -16.48 5.52 -18.40
CA LYS A 313 -17.07 6.14 -17.22
C LYS A 313 -17.09 7.65 -17.46
N ASN A 314 -18.29 8.26 -17.52
CA ASN A 314 -18.48 9.69 -17.82
C ASN A 314 -17.77 10.67 -16.85
N GLU A 315 -17.13 10.18 -15.78
CA GLU A 315 -16.43 11.00 -14.79
C GLU A 315 -14.94 10.62 -14.73
N PRO A 316 -14.03 11.55 -15.05
CA PRO A 316 -12.58 11.31 -15.00
C PRO A 316 -12.09 10.75 -13.67
N GLU A 317 -12.67 11.19 -12.55
CA GLU A 317 -12.29 10.65 -11.24
C GLU A 317 -12.65 9.16 -11.10
N LYS A 318 -13.78 8.72 -11.65
CA LYS A 318 -14.16 7.30 -11.67
C LYS A 318 -13.21 6.48 -12.55
N ILE A 319 -12.75 7.04 -13.67
CA ILE A 319 -11.71 6.42 -14.52
C ILE A 319 -10.44 6.19 -13.69
N PHE A 320 -9.95 7.24 -13.00
CA PHE A 320 -8.78 7.12 -12.14
C PHE A 320 -8.95 6.04 -11.07
N ARG A 321 -10.04 6.10 -10.27
CA ARG A 321 -10.28 5.12 -9.19
C ARG A 321 -10.33 3.68 -9.73
N SER A 322 -10.97 3.48 -10.87
CA SER A 322 -11.13 2.16 -11.48
C SER A 322 -9.83 1.51 -11.93
N ALA A 323 -8.80 2.29 -12.22
CA ALA A 323 -7.46 1.78 -12.51
C ALA A 323 -6.85 1.03 -11.32
N PHE A 324 -7.35 1.29 -10.10
CA PHE A 324 -6.87 0.72 -8.84
C PHE A 324 -7.86 -0.25 -8.16
N GLU A 325 -9.04 -0.50 -8.74
CA GLU A 325 -10.05 -1.44 -8.21
C GLU A 325 -9.67 -2.93 -8.46
N GLY A 326 -9.85 -3.81 -7.47
CA GLY A 326 -9.60 -5.27 -7.54
C GLY A 326 -9.05 -5.87 -6.24
N SER A 327 -9.24 -7.18 -6.00
CA SER A 327 -8.97 -7.88 -4.72
C SER A 327 -7.50 -7.96 -4.30
N ASP A 328 -6.58 -7.81 -5.25
CA ASP A 328 -5.18 -7.44 -5.02
C ASP A 328 -4.94 -6.24 -5.92
N ILE A 329 -4.52 -5.07 -5.40
CA ILE A 329 -4.59 -3.84 -6.19
C ILE A 329 -3.96 -4.02 -7.58
N GLY A 330 -4.83 -4.04 -8.59
CA GLY A 330 -4.60 -3.55 -9.94
C GLY A 330 -3.49 -4.17 -10.79
N ALA A 331 -2.66 -5.13 -10.38
CA ALA A 331 -1.44 -5.47 -11.15
C ALA A 331 -1.66 -5.65 -12.66
N THR A 332 -2.70 -6.37 -13.08
CA THR A 332 -3.02 -6.54 -14.52
C THR A 332 -3.73 -5.32 -15.11
N ARG A 333 -4.71 -4.75 -14.41
CA ARG A 333 -5.52 -3.61 -14.89
C ARG A 333 -4.70 -2.33 -14.94
N LEU A 334 -4.08 -1.97 -13.82
CA LEU A 334 -3.15 -0.86 -13.69
C LEU A 334 -2.05 -0.96 -14.73
N ARG A 335 -1.44 -2.14 -14.92
CA ARG A 335 -0.42 -2.34 -15.98
C ARG A 335 -0.99 -2.07 -17.37
N ALA A 336 -2.20 -2.53 -17.68
CA ALA A 336 -2.83 -2.26 -18.96
C ALA A 336 -3.06 -0.75 -19.19
N VAL A 337 -3.58 -0.03 -18.19
CA VAL A 337 -3.72 1.45 -18.21
C VAL A 337 -2.36 2.09 -18.45
N MET A 338 -1.40 1.75 -17.61
CA MET A 338 -0.05 2.29 -17.58
C MET A 338 0.77 2.02 -18.85
N GLN A 339 0.45 0.96 -19.61
CA GLN A 339 1.05 0.65 -20.91
C GLN A 339 0.33 1.33 -22.09
N SER A 340 -0.88 1.85 -21.86
CA SER A 340 -1.74 2.42 -22.90
C SER A 340 -1.81 3.94 -22.83
N ILE A 341 -1.00 4.58 -21.98
CA ILE A 341 -0.94 6.03 -21.83
C ILE A 341 0.53 6.50 -21.95
N PRO A 342 0.79 7.74 -22.40
CA PRO A 342 2.13 8.26 -22.55
C PRO A 342 2.81 8.52 -21.19
N GLU A 343 4.14 8.64 -21.18
CA GLU A 343 4.93 8.76 -19.94
C GLU A 343 4.49 9.91 -19.00
N PRO A 344 4.19 11.14 -19.49
CA PRO A 344 3.69 12.22 -18.64
C PRO A 344 2.42 11.84 -17.86
N GLU A 345 1.48 11.16 -18.51
CA GLU A 345 0.22 10.70 -17.93
C GLU A 345 0.47 9.56 -16.94
N GLN A 346 1.42 8.67 -17.24
CA GLN A 346 1.85 7.63 -16.28
C GLN A 346 2.38 8.28 -14.99
N LYS A 347 3.22 9.30 -15.10
CA LYS A 347 3.78 10.04 -13.96
C LYS A 347 2.69 10.80 -13.19
N ALA A 348 1.72 11.38 -13.90
CA ALA A 348 0.55 12.04 -13.29
C ALA A 348 -0.30 11.06 -12.47
N VAL A 349 -0.55 9.85 -13.00
CA VAL A 349 -1.28 8.80 -12.29
C VAL A 349 -0.54 8.37 -11.02
N ALA A 350 0.78 8.15 -11.11
CA ALA A 350 1.59 7.79 -9.96
C ALA A 350 1.65 8.92 -8.90
N SER A 351 1.86 10.17 -9.32
CA SER A 351 1.89 11.34 -8.43
C SER A 351 0.54 11.56 -7.72
N SER A 352 -0.58 11.44 -8.46
CA SER A 352 -1.92 11.55 -7.88
C SER A 352 -2.23 10.42 -6.90
N PHE A 353 -1.74 9.20 -7.18
CA PHE A 353 -1.86 8.07 -6.25
C PHE A 353 -1.06 8.31 -4.97
N ILE A 354 0.20 8.74 -5.08
CA ILE A 354 1.06 9.06 -3.92
C ILE A 354 0.42 10.15 -3.06
N SER A 355 -0.06 11.22 -3.69
CA SER A 355 -0.68 12.36 -3.01
C SER A 355 -1.90 11.97 -2.16
N ARG A 356 -2.65 10.93 -2.56
CA ARG A 356 -3.80 10.43 -1.80
C ARG A 356 -3.47 9.28 -0.86
N MET A 357 -2.36 8.57 -1.08
CA MET A 357 -2.02 7.36 -0.34
C MET A 357 -1.96 7.61 1.17
N GLY A 358 -1.38 8.75 1.57
CA GLY A 358 -1.26 9.14 2.97
C GLY A 358 -2.25 10.19 3.45
N ARG A 359 -3.29 10.55 2.68
CA ARG A 359 -4.26 11.57 3.15
C ARG A 359 -5.06 11.02 4.34
N ALA A 360 -5.08 11.77 5.45
CA ALA A 360 -5.83 11.44 6.66
C ALA A 360 -7.35 11.34 6.42
N LEU A 361 -8.07 10.72 7.34
CA LEU A 361 -9.53 10.60 7.27
C LEU A 361 -10.20 11.99 7.35
N PRO A 362 -11.39 12.20 6.76
CA PRO A 362 -12.06 13.50 6.78
C PRO A 362 -12.18 14.13 8.18
N GLY A 363 -12.46 13.33 9.22
CA GLY A 363 -12.54 13.81 10.61
C GLY A 363 -11.21 14.11 11.29
N GLN A 364 -10.08 13.94 10.61
CA GLN A 364 -8.72 14.22 11.08
C GLN A 364 -7.98 15.23 10.17
N GLN A 365 -8.71 15.87 9.26
CA GLN A 365 -8.18 16.87 8.36
C GLN A 365 -8.18 18.27 8.98
N ASP A 366 -7.27 19.11 8.50
CA ASP A 366 -7.29 20.55 8.74
C ASP A 366 -8.19 21.25 7.71
N GLU A 367 -8.33 22.57 7.82
CA GLU A 367 -9.13 23.38 6.88
C GLU A 367 -8.63 23.27 5.42
N ALA A 368 -7.33 23.02 5.23
CA ALA A 368 -6.73 22.79 3.92
C ALA A 368 -6.97 21.36 3.39
N GLY A 369 -7.35 20.42 4.26
CA GLY A 369 -7.57 19.02 3.92
C GLY A 369 -6.28 18.23 3.66
N ASP A 370 -5.11 18.75 4.00
CA ASP A 370 -3.82 18.21 3.52
C ASP A 370 -3.01 17.47 4.59
N VAL A 371 -3.67 17.09 5.69
CA VAL A 371 -3.05 16.32 6.76
C VAL A 371 -2.65 14.93 6.24
N PHE A 372 -1.35 14.64 6.35
CA PHE A 372 -0.79 13.32 6.08
C PHE A 372 -1.00 12.39 7.28
N SER A 373 -1.16 11.09 7.03
CA SER A 373 -1.32 10.02 8.01
C SER A 373 -0.46 8.83 7.61
N THR A 374 0.51 8.50 8.47
CA THR A 374 1.42 7.36 8.27
C THR A 374 0.67 6.02 8.25
N GLU A 375 -0.39 5.90 9.05
CA GLU A 375 -1.23 4.70 9.11
C GLU A 375 -2.04 4.49 7.83
N ARG A 376 -2.65 5.56 7.30
CA ARG A 376 -3.36 5.52 6.02
C ARG A 376 -2.41 5.17 4.88
N PHE A 377 -1.25 5.82 4.86
CA PHE A 377 -0.18 5.53 3.93
C PHE A 377 0.19 4.05 3.94
N LEU A 378 0.56 3.51 5.11
CA LEU A 378 0.97 2.12 5.26
C LEU A 378 -0.14 1.13 4.88
N THR A 379 -1.39 1.44 5.23
CA THR A 379 -2.56 0.62 4.87
C THR A 379 -2.72 0.54 3.35
N ASN A 380 -2.67 1.68 2.67
CA ASN A 380 -2.80 1.73 1.21
C ASN A 380 -1.59 1.11 0.51
N TRP A 381 -0.39 1.29 1.04
CA TRP A 381 0.83 0.65 0.55
C TRP A 381 0.79 -0.88 0.65
N ASN A 382 0.31 -1.42 1.78
CA ASN A 382 0.25 -2.86 2.00
C ASN A 382 -0.82 -3.55 1.17
N ARG A 383 -1.84 -2.82 0.72
CA ARG A 383 -2.82 -3.34 -0.25
C ARG A 383 -2.25 -3.53 -1.66
N LEU A 384 -1.10 -2.90 -1.97
CA LEU A 384 -0.46 -3.04 -3.28
C LEU A 384 0.31 -4.36 -3.37
N SER A 385 0.07 -5.11 -4.47
CA SER A 385 0.93 -6.24 -4.82
C SER A 385 2.35 -5.77 -5.20
N PRO A 386 3.37 -6.66 -5.16
CA PRO A 386 4.73 -6.33 -5.61
C PRO A 386 4.77 -5.80 -7.06
N GLU A 387 3.95 -6.36 -7.94
CA GLU A 387 3.83 -5.95 -9.34
C GLU A 387 3.19 -4.56 -9.47
N ALA A 388 2.19 -4.25 -8.64
CA ALA A 388 1.56 -2.93 -8.61
C ALA A 388 2.55 -1.85 -8.13
N LYS A 389 3.34 -2.14 -7.08
CA LYS A 389 4.42 -1.26 -6.60
C LYS A 389 5.45 -1.03 -7.71
N THR A 390 5.86 -2.08 -8.42
CA THR A 390 6.78 -1.97 -9.56
C THR A 390 6.19 -1.15 -10.71
N THR A 391 4.91 -1.38 -11.02
CA THR A 391 4.19 -0.66 -12.08
C THR A 391 4.02 0.81 -11.76
N LEU A 392 3.79 1.19 -10.50
CA LEU A 392 3.62 2.59 -10.12
C LEU A 392 4.94 3.34 -9.93
N PHE A 393 5.94 2.69 -9.32
CA PHE A 393 7.13 3.38 -8.84
C PHE A 393 8.40 2.88 -9.52
N GLY A 394 8.52 1.58 -9.78
CA GLY A 394 9.72 0.99 -10.38
C GLY A 394 9.96 1.42 -11.82
N ARG A 395 8.90 1.69 -12.58
CA ARG A 395 8.99 2.03 -14.01
C ARG A 395 9.70 3.36 -14.31
N PHE A 396 9.77 4.26 -13.34
CA PHE A 396 10.40 5.58 -13.47
C PHE A 396 11.84 5.58 -12.91
N GLY A 397 12.38 4.40 -12.60
CA GLY A 397 13.68 4.20 -11.99
C GLY A 397 13.56 3.58 -10.60
N GLY A 398 14.49 2.68 -10.27
CA GLY A 398 14.45 1.93 -9.00
C GLY A 398 14.53 2.79 -7.74
N LYS A 399 14.94 4.07 -7.86
CA LYS A 399 14.99 5.01 -6.73
C LYS A 399 13.60 5.24 -6.13
N TYR A 400 12.59 5.53 -6.94
CA TYR A 400 11.23 5.83 -6.45
C TYR A 400 10.64 4.68 -5.64
N LEU A 401 10.73 3.45 -6.15
CA LEU A 401 10.25 2.27 -5.43
C LEU A 401 10.97 2.09 -4.08
N ARG A 402 12.30 2.26 -4.06
CA ARG A 402 13.10 2.18 -2.83
C ARG A 402 12.72 3.27 -1.83
N ASP A 403 12.56 4.51 -2.28
CA ASP A 403 12.21 5.64 -1.41
C ASP A 403 10.82 5.42 -0.78
N MET A 404 9.83 5.02 -1.60
CA MET A 404 8.49 4.69 -1.08
C MET A 404 8.50 3.50 -0.13
N GLN A 405 9.33 2.48 -0.40
CA GLN A 405 9.50 1.33 0.49
C GLN A 405 10.08 1.76 1.85
N LYS A 406 11.10 2.62 1.87
CA LYS A 406 11.68 3.15 3.12
C LYS A 406 10.67 3.97 3.92
N ILE A 407 9.81 4.75 3.24
CA ILE A 407 8.70 5.47 3.89
C ILE A 407 7.72 4.48 4.52
N ALA A 408 7.37 3.39 3.82
CA ALA A 408 6.48 2.35 4.36
C ALA A 408 7.08 1.61 5.56
N GLU A 409 8.37 1.27 5.50
CA GLU A 409 9.10 0.66 6.61
C GLU A 409 9.13 1.59 7.84
N THR A 410 9.34 2.89 7.61
CA THR A 410 9.31 3.91 8.68
C THR A 410 7.90 4.05 9.27
N ALA A 411 6.87 4.13 8.43
CA ALA A 411 5.47 4.16 8.88
C ALA A 411 5.08 2.90 9.67
N ALA A 412 5.61 1.73 9.32
CA ALA A 412 5.40 0.50 10.07
C ALA A 412 6.03 0.56 11.46
N LYS A 413 7.24 1.10 11.59
CA LYS A 413 7.93 1.29 12.88
C LYS A 413 7.21 2.32 13.77
N ILE A 414 6.70 3.40 13.18
CA ILE A 414 5.89 4.39 13.91
C ILE A 414 4.61 3.74 14.45
N ARG A 415 3.89 2.95 13.63
CA ARG A 415 2.69 2.23 14.06
C ARG A 415 2.98 1.20 15.15
N GLU A 416 4.13 0.55 15.10
CA GLU A 416 4.54 -0.41 16.11
C GLU A 416 4.80 0.28 17.46
N GLY A 417 5.51 1.41 17.48
CA GLY A 417 5.70 2.21 18.68
C GLY A 417 4.40 2.83 19.22
N SER A 418 3.48 3.24 18.36
CA SER A 418 2.20 3.84 18.79
C SER A 418 1.24 2.83 19.43
N ARG A 419 1.33 1.53 19.09
CA ARG A 419 0.54 0.48 19.76
C ARG A 419 0.90 0.29 21.22
N VAL A 420 2.15 0.60 21.61
CA VAL A 420 2.61 0.58 23.00
C VAL A 420 2.13 1.83 23.76
N LEU A 421 1.81 2.91 23.04
CA LEU A 421 1.28 4.18 23.56
C LEU A 421 -0.26 4.22 23.63
N ALA A 422 -0.94 3.44 22.79
CA ALA A 422 -2.40 3.43 22.69
C ALA A 422 -3.03 2.79 23.93
N ASN A 423 -3.67 3.62 24.77
CA ASN A 423 -4.62 3.17 25.77
C ASN A 423 -5.80 2.48 25.05
N PRO A 424 -6.10 1.19 25.29
CA PRO A 424 -7.30 0.57 24.73
C PRO A 424 -8.52 1.36 25.23
N SER A 425 -9.31 1.87 24.30
CA SER A 425 -10.44 2.76 24.54
C SER A 425 -11.41 2.24 25.63
N GLY A 426 -11.51 2.97 26.75
CA GLY A 426 -12.73 3.55 27.30
C GLY A 426 -13.99 2.71 27.63
N THR A 427 -14.10 1.43 27.31
CA THR A 427 -15.31 0.62 27.56
C THR A 427 -14.99 -0.73 28.21
N ALA A 428 -14.29 -0.66 29.34
CA ALA A 428 -14.25 -1.71 30.35
C ALA A 428 -14.22 -1.06 31.75
N VAL A 429 -15.27 -0.30 32.07
CA VAL A 429 -15.50 0.30 33.41
C VAL A 429 -15.98 -0.79 34.40
N GLY A 430 -15.37 -1.98 34.34
CA GLY A 430 -15.75 -3.11 35.18
C GLY A 430 -14.75 -4.25 35.08
N GLY A 431 -13.64 -4.12 35.82
CA GLY A 431 -12.93 -5.32 36.31
C GLY A 431 -11.63 -5.77 35.63
N THR A 432 -10.99 -5.00 34.74
CA THR A 432 -9.66 -5.40 34.20
C THR A 432 -8.76 -4.21 33.82
N GLN A 433 -8.54 -3.31 34.79
CA GLN A 433 -7.71 -2.11 34.62
C GLN A 433 -6.19 -2.35 34.75
N THR A 434 -5.69 -3.57 34.48
CA THR A 434 -4.31 -3.97 34.85
C THR A 434 -3.37 -4.21 33.67
N MET A 435 -3.80 -4.09 32.41
CA MET A 435 -2.95 -4.44 31.25
C MET A 435 -2.25 -3.26 30.57
N THR A 436 -1.67 -2.32 31.34
CA THR A 436 -0.65 -1.37 30.83
C THR A 436 0.37 -0.97 31.91
N TYR A 437 0.86 -1.96 32.67
CA TYR A 437 1.94 -1.77 33.67
C TYR A 437 3.14 -2.70 33.48
N LEU A 438 3.17 -3.48 32.39
CA LEU A 438 4.21 -4.49 32.10
C LEU A 438 5.46 -3.91 31.43
N ALA A 439 6.15 -2.96 32.07
CA ALA A 439 7.44 -2.50 31.54
C ALA A 439 8.47 -2.07 32.58
N THR A 440 8.43 -2.54 33.83
CA THR A 440 9.56 -2.28 34.74
C THR A 440 9.61 -3.26 35.90
N ALA A 441 10.40 -4.34 35.77
CA ALA A 441 11.04 -5.06 36.89
C ALA A 441 11.88 -6.29 36.46
N GLY A 442 11.77 -6.78 35.22
CA GLY A 442 12.48 -8.01 34.82
C GLY A 442 13.98 -7.87 34.52
N SER A 443 14.52 -6.65 34.39
CA SER A 443 15.89 -6.42 33.94
C SER A 443 16.92 -6.28 35.07
N LEU A 444 16.48 -6.22 36.33
CA LEU A 444 17.40 -6.08 37.48
C LEU A 444 18.14 -7.40 37.80
N GLY A 445 17.64 -8.55 37.36
CA GLY A 445 18.22 -9.87 37.67
C GLY A 445 19.35 -10.35 36.76
N ALA A 446 19.59 -9.70 35.62
CA ALA A 446 20.66 -10.10 34.70
C ALA A 446 21.56 -8.89 34.43
N GLY A 447 22.79 -8.89 34.94
CA GLY A 447 23.79 -7.82 34.78
C GLY A 447 24.28 -7.56 33.34
N LYS A 448 23.39 -7.65 32.35
CA LYS A 448 23.65 -7.59 30.90
C LYS A 448 23.02 -6.37 30.20
N TYR A 449 22.49 -5.38 30.94
CA TYR A 449 21.68 -4.26 30.38
C TYR A 449 22.15 -2.83 30.72
N GLY A 450 23.44 -2.67 31.05
CA GLY A 450 24.08 -1.50 31.67
C GLY A 450 23.49 -0.10 31.42
N ILE A 451 23.51 0.41 30.18
CA ILE A 451 23.07 1.79 29.88
C ILE A 451 21.55 1.94 29.84
N VAL A 452 20.83 0.92 29.35
CA VAL A 452 19.37 0.97 29.23
C VAL A 452 18.71 0.92 30.61
N THR A 453 19.21 0.09 31.52
CA THR A 453 18.76 0.11 32.93
C THR A 453 19.21 1.36 33.66
N GLY A 454 20.37 1.93 33.34
CA GLY A 454 20.81 3.23 33.83
C GLY A 454 19.83 4.36 33.50
N ILE A 455 19.41 4.46 32.23
CA ILE A 455 18.49 5.52 31.79
C ILE A 455 17.09 5.40 32.42
N ALA A 456 16.63 4.18 32.71
CA ALA A 456 15.34 3.95 33.37
C ALA A 456 15.34 4.31 34.87
N THR A 457 16.52 4.44 35.50
CA THR A 457 16.69 4.70 36.93
C THR A 457 17.04 6.16 37.24
N VAL A 458 17.42 6.95 36.24
CA VAL A 458 17.65 8.39 36.42
C VAL A 458 16.32 9.10 36.70
N ALA A 459 16.23 9.72 37.88
CA ALA A 459 15.14 10.62 38.23
C ALA A 459 15.29 11.99 37.51
N LEU A 460 15.44 12.02 36.18
CA LEU A 460 15.30 13.29 35.45
C LEU A 460 13.83 13.71 35.52
N GLY A 461 13.56 15.01 35.66
CA GLY A 461 12.20 15.54 35.50
C GLY A 461 11.65 15.12 34.13
N GLY A 462 10.34 14.83 34.06
CA GLY A 462 9.71 14.26 32.86
C GLY A 462 10.06 15.01 31.56
N ASN A 463 10.20 16.34 31.62
CA ASN A 463 10.61 17.19 30.51
C ASN A 463 12.02 16.86 29.96
N ALA A 464 13.03 16.67 30.81
CA ALA A 464 14.40 16.35 30.40
C ALA A 464 14.50 14.95 29.78
N LEU A 465 13.80 13.96 30.35
CA LEU A 465 13.66 12.62 29.74
C LEU A 465 12.96 12.69 28.38
N GLY A 466 11.89 13.48 28.27
CA GLY A 466 11.20 13.71 27.00
C GLY A 466 12.11 14.27 25.92
N ARG A 467 12.89 15.31 26.23
CA ARG A 467 13.90 15.91 25.32
C ARG A 467 14.95 14.90 24.88
N ALA A 468 15.49 14.14 25.84
CA ALA A 468 16.52 13.14 25.55
C ALA A 468 16.02 12.12 24.52
N PHE A 469 14.85 11.54 24.74
CA PHE A 469 14.36 10.40 23.95
C PHE A 469 13.91 10.79 22.52
N ILE A 470 13.77 12.08 22.23
CA ILE A 470 13.47 12.59 20.89
C ILE A 470 14.65 13.35 20.26
N ASN A 471 15.74 13.60 21.01
CA ASN A 471 16.93 14.26 20.48
C ASN A 471 17.74 13.29 19.60
N PRO A 472 17.98 13.61 18.31
CA PRO A 472 18.60 12.68 17.36
C PRO A 472 20.03 12.29 17.74
N LYS A 473 20.77 13.16 18.44
CA LYS A 473 22.14 12.89 18.90
C LYS A 473 22.13 11.98 20.11
N PHE A 474 21.22 12.21 21.07
CA PHE A 474 21.03 11.28 22.19
C PHE A 474 20.58 9.92 21.70
N VAL A 475 19.61 9.85 20.79
CA VAL A 475 19.14 8.60 20.19
C VAL A 475 20.27 7.87 19.46
N SER A 476 21.09 8.59 18.69
CA SER A 476 22.26 8.02 18.01
C SER A 476 23.35 7.55 18.98
N TRP A 477 23.56 8.27 20.09
CA TRP A 477 24.48 7.88 21.13
C TRP A 477 23.98 6.63 21.87
N LEU A 478 22.71 6.62 22.27
CA LEU A 478 22.04 5.50 22.93
C LEU A 478 22.09 4.26 22.04
N ALA A 479 21.82 4.42 20.75
CA ALA A 479 21.96 3.37 19.74
C ALA A 479 23.35 2.75 19.67
N ARG A 480 24.41 3.55 19.78
CA ARG A 480 25.80 3.07 19.75
C ARG A 480 26.23 2.41 21.06
N ASN A 481 25.57 2.79 22.16
CA ASN A 481 25.98 2.42 23.50
C ASN A 481 24.98 1.48 24.22
N SER A 482 23.90 1.05 23.55
CA SER A 482 22.89 0.14 24.12
C SER A 482 23.43 -1.27 24.40
N GLU A 483 24.59 -1.59 23.84
CA GLU A 483 25.16 -2.93 23.78
C GLU A 483 26.46 -3.10 24.59
N ILE A 484 26.96 -2.02 25.21
CA ILE A 484 28.28 -2.00 25.85
C ILE A 484 28.27 -2.68 27.23
N PRO A 485 29.41 -3.24 27.67
CA PRO A 485 29.54 -3.77 29.03
C PRO A 485 29.40 -2.66 30.07
N THR A 486 28.98 -3.02 31.29
CA THR A 486 28.79 -2.08 32.40
C THR A 486 30.06 -1.30 32.75
N SER A 487 31.24 -1.87 32.52
CA SER A 487 32.54 -1.21 32.70
C SER A 487 32.79 -0.06 31.71
N ALA A 488 32.14 -0.07 30.55
CA ALA A 488 32.32 0.95 29.49
C ALA A 488 31.34 2.13 29.61
N ILE A 489 30.36 2.08 30.53
CA ILE A 489 29.36 3.13 30.74
C ILE A 489 29.98 4.51 31.02
N PRO A 490 31.00 4.66 31.89
CA PRO A 490 31.58 5.99 32.15
C PRO A 490 32.23 6.61 30.90
N ALA A 491 32.85 5.77 30.07
CA ALA A 491 33.45 6.20 28.81
C ALA A 491 32.36 6.66 27.82
N ALA A 492 31.24 5.94 27.75
CA ALA A 492 30.08 6.33 26.96
C ALA A 492 29.46 7.65 27.43
N ILE A 493 29.28 7.86 28.74
CA ILE A 493 28.76 9.13 29.31
C ILE A 493 29.74 10.29 29.03
N SER A 494 31.06 10.03 29.11
CA SER A 494 32.08 11.02 28.76
C SER A 494 32.03 11.37 27.27
N ASN A 495 31.76 10.40 26.40
CA ASN A 495 31.53 10.62 24.98
C ASN A 495 30.26 11.48 24.74
N LEU A 496 29.16 11.23 25.46
CA LEU A 496 27.96 12.06 25.39
C LEU A 496 28.24 13.50 25.83
N THR A 497 29.03 13.68 26.89
CA THR A 497 29.46 15.00 27.38
C THR A 497 30.28 15.74 26.33
N ALA A 498 31.16 15.03 25.61
CA ALA A 498 31.94 15.61 24.51
C ALA A 498 31.05 16.00 23.32
N ILE A 499 30.07 15.16 22.96
CA ILE A 499 29.07 15.48 21.93
C ILE A 499 28.31 16.75 22.30
N ALA A 500 27.80 16.84 23.53
CA ALA A 500 27.06 18.01 24.02
C ALA A 500 27.89 19.30 23.92
N ARG A 501 29.17 19.26 24.34
CA ARG A 501 30.07 20.42 24.28
C ARG A 501 30.40 20.85 22.86
N ASN A 502 30.68 19.89 21.97
CA ASN A 502 31.06 20.17 20.59
C ASN A 502 29.89 20.76 19.80
N GLU A 503 28.68 20.26 20.04
CA GLU A 503 27.46 20.70 19.36
C GLU A 503 26.81 21.91 20.04
N LYS A 504 27.32 22.34 21.21
CA LYS A 504 26.72 23.38 22.05
C LYS A 504 25.24 23.08 22.39
N ASP A 505 24.93 21.81 22.64
CA ASP A 505 23.59 21.33 22.94
C ASP A 505 23.41 21.27 24.47
N GLU A 506 22.71 22.28 25.01
CA GLU A 506 22.47 22.43 26.45
C GLU A 506 21.64 21.28 27.04
N ASP A 507 20.65 20.79 26.28
CA ASP A 507 19.82 19.65 26.68
C ASP A 507 20.67 18.39 26.82
N LEU A 508 21.53 18.09 25.83
CA LEU A 508 22.47 16.96 25.92
C LEU A 508 23.47 17.12 27.06
N ALA A 509 23.90 18.34 27.36
CA ALA A 509 24.83 18.60 28.45
C ALA A 509 24.18 18.30 29.81
N GLU A 510 22.92 18.71 29.98
CA GLU A 510 22.13 18.40 31.16
C GLU A 510 21.92 16.88 31.30
N ILE A 511 21.53 16.20 30.22
CA ILE A 511 21.33 14.74 30.21
C ILE A 511 22.63 14.01 30.59
N ALA A 512 23.77 14.40 30.00
CA ALA A 512 25.07 13.82 30.29
C ALA A 512 25.50 14.04 31.75
N ALA A 513 25.25 15.23 32.31
CA ALA A 513 25.53 15.56 33.69
C ALA A 513 24.71 14.70 34.66
N GLN A 514 23.42 14.51 34.37
CA GLN A 514 22.53 13.69 35.21
C GLN A 514 22.90 12.21 35.15
N LEU A 515 23.20 11.66 33.97
CA LEU A 515 23.71 10.28 33.84
C LEU A 515 25.02 10.08 34.59
N LYS A 516 25.94 11.05 34.53
CA LYS A 516 27.21 11.00 35.27
C LYS A 516 26.99 10.99 36.78
N LYS A 517 26.07 11.80 37.28
CA LYS A 517 25.73 11.88 38.72
C LYS A 517 25.20 10.55 39.24
N GLU A 518 24.35 9.87 38.48
CA GLU A 518 23.77 8.59 38.89
C GLU A 518 24.79 7.43 38.84
N GLU A 519 25.65 7.39 37.82
CA GLU A 519 26.75 6.41 37.76
C GLU A 519 27.69 6.54 38.97
N ILE A 520 27.94 7.78 39.42
CA ILE A 520 28.71 8.03 40.65
C ILE A 520 27.94 7.51 41.88
N ALA A 521 26.63 7.79 42.00
CA ALA A 521 25.82 7.32 43.12
C ALA A 521 25.79 5.78 43.22
N LYS A 522 25.64 5.07 42.09
CA LYS A 522 25.66 3.60 42.02
C LYS A 522 26.98 2.97 42.43
N ARG A 523 28.10 3.68 42.24
CA ARG A 523 29.44 3.22 42.66
C ARG A 523 29.68 3.41 44.14
N ILE A 524 29.05 4.41 44.75
CA ILE A 524 29.14 4.67 46.20
C ILE A 524 28.25 3.69 46.99
N SER A 525 27.15 3.22 46.39
CA SER A 525 26.21 2.29 47.02
C SER A 525 26.56 0.80 46.86
N ARG A 526 27.66 0.47 46.19
CA ARG A 526 28.21 -0.89 46.04
C ARG A 526 29.48 -1.00 46.87
#